data_AF-A0A944KKL9-F1
#
_entry.id   AF-A0A944KKL9-F1
#
_cell.length_a   1.000
_cell.length_b   1.000
_cell.length_c   1.000
_cell.angle_alpha   90.00
_cell.angle_beta   90.00
_cell.angle_gamma   90.00
#
_symmetry.space_group_name_H-M   'P 1'
#
loop_
_entity.id
_entity.type
_entity.pdbx_description
1 polymer ?
#
loop_
_entity_poly.entity_id
_entity_poly.type
_entity_poly.pdbx_seq_one_letter_code
_entity_poly.pdbx_strand_id
1 'polypeptide(L)'
;MNFGSTLALGAIAGSTIVLGLPVGRIRAVGASARVLLSSGAVGVLVFLVWDVLSAAWEPIDAELTGTLHAGRLTGLSILFVVGVTTGLLSVVGYERFLHRRRAAASEAGITSNRSLAVLVAVGIGVHNLAEGLAIGQSAAAGALGLATVLVIGFALHNATEGFGIVAPLAGDPHRPTWRFLLLLGAIGGVPTFVGTAIGWAYSSSVLSVLFLSLAAGSILYVIIQLLAIAGRAHRNDLVAYGLLVGLFAGFATDAIVTLGGA
;
A
#
# COMPACT_ATOMS: atom_id res chain seq x y z
N MET A 1 -22.60 7.25 -5.20
CA MET A 1 -22.63 5.99 -4.41
C MET A 1 -22.90 6.35 -2.96
N ASN A 2 -23.75 5.59 -2.26
CA ASN A 2 -24.10 5.94 -0.87
C ASN A 2 -22.98 5.51 0.09
N PHE A 3 -22.95 6.10 1.30
CA PHE A 3 -21.92 5.82 2.30
C PHE A 3 -21.73 4.32 2.60
N GLY A 4 -22.82 3.58 2.76
CA GLY A 4 -22.77 2.14 3.06
C GLY A 4 -22.11 1.33 1.96
N SER A 5 -22.45 1.60 0.69
CA SER A 5 -21.79 0.96 -0.46
C SER A 5 -20.31 1.33 -0.56
N THR A 6 -19.95 2.59 -0.30
CA THR A 6 -18.55 3.03 -0.28
C THR A 6 -17.75 2.30 0.79
N LEU A 7 -18.28 2.23 2.02
CA LEU A 7 -17.66 1.49 3.12
C LEU A 7 -17.48 0.00 2.81
N ALA A 8 -18.48 -0.62 2.16
CA ALA A 8 -18.40 -2.01 1.76
C ALA A 8 -17.25 -2.24 0.76
N LEU A 9 -17.07 -1.34 -0.20
CA LEU A 9 -15.95 -1.43 -1.15
C LEU A 9 -14.60 -1.25 -0.47
N GLY A 10 -14.48 -0.29 0.46
CA GLY A 10 -13.27 -0.12 1.27
C GLY A 10 -12.96 -1.35 2.13
N ALA A 11 -13.98 -1.98 2.72
CA ALA A 11 -13.83 -3.23 3.46
C ALA A 11 -13.42 -4.39 2.55
N ILE A 12 -14.00 -4.51 1.36
CA ILE A 12 -13.64 -5.53 0.37
C ILE A 12 -12.18 -5.36 -0.02
N ALA A 13 -11.79 -4.16 -0.45
CA ALA A 13 -10.41 -3.83 -0.84
C ALA A 13 -9.43 -4.21 0.28
N GLY A 14 -9.63 -3.72 1.50
CA GLY A 14 -8.74 -4.03 2.62
C GLY A 14 -8.76 -5.51 3.03
N SER A 15 -9.89 -6.21 2.92
CA SER A 15 -10.01 -7.62 3.32
C SER A 15 -9.24 -8.59 2.42
N THR A 16 -8.98 -8.20 1.16
CA THR A 16 -8.22 -9.02 0.21
C THR A 16 -6.81 -9.34 0.69
N ILE A 17 -6.25 -8.56 1.62
CA ILE A 17 -4.98 -8.85 2.30
C ILE A 17 -4.94 -10.25 2.92
N VAL A 18 -6.11 -10.75 3.35
CA VAL A 18 -6.23 -12.09 3.95
C VAL A 18 -5.90 -13.19 2.94
N LEU A 19 -6.04 -12.95 1.64
CA LEU A 19 -5.75 -13.92 0.58
C LEU A 19 -4.26 -14.28 0.53
N GLY A 20 -3.36 -13.35 0.90
CA GLY A 20 -1.92 -13.59 0.93
C GLY A 20 -1.42 -14.31 2.20
N LEU A 21 -2.18 -14.23 3.30
CA LEU A 21 -1.76 -14.75 4.61
C LEU A 21 -1.51 -16.27 4.70
N PRO A 22 -2.25 -17.15 3.99
CA PRO A 22 -2.00 -18.59 4.02
C PRO A 22 -0.56 -18.98 3.67
N VAL A 23 0.16 -18.14 2.90
CA VAL A 23 1.57 -18.37 2.55
C VAL A 23 2.47 -18.42 3.78
N GLY A 24 2.14 -17.69 4.84
CA GLY A 24 2.86 -17.74 6.12
C GLY A 24 2.85 -19.11 6.80
N ARG A 25 2.01 -20.04 6.35
CA ARG A 25 1.95 -21.42 6.87
C ARG A 25 2.59 -22.45 5.93
N ILE A 26 2.98 -22.04 4.73
CA ILE A 26 3.64 -22.92 3.75
C ILE A 26 5.08 -23.19 4.23
N ARG A 27 5.43 -24.47 4.36
CA ARG A 27 6.75 -24.90 4.88
C ARG A 27 7.89 -24.67 3.89
N ALA A 28 7.62 -24.71 2.59
CA ALA A 28 8.62 -24.51 1.56
C ALA A 28 7.97 -23.82 0.35
N VAL A 29 8.25 -22.53 0.18
CA VAL A 29 8.04 -21.82 -1.09
C VAL A 29 9.39 -21.80 -1.81
N GLY A 30 9.41 -22.26 -3.07
CA GLY A 30 10.64 -22.29 -3.87
C GLY A 30 11.28 -20.90 -3.97
N ALA A 31 12.62 -20.84 -3.98
CA ALA A 31 13.35 -19.57 -4.05
C ALA A 31 12.90 -18.70 -5.24
N SER A 32 12.74 -19.30 -6.41
CA SER A 32 12.26 -18.62 -7.62
C SER A 32 10.83 -18.09 -7.49
N ALA A 33 9.93 -18.84 -6.87
CA ALA A 33 8.55 -18.41 -6.64
C ALA A 33 8.49 -17.22 -5.68
N ARG A 34 9.31 -17.20 -4.62
CA ARG A 34 9.42 -16.05 -3.72
C ARG A 34 9.89 -14.79 -4.46
N VAL A 35 10.93 -14.93 -5.29
CA VAL A 35 11.42 -13.80 -6.10
C VAL A 35 10.32 -13.28 -7.01
N LEU A 36 9.66 -14.16 -7.79
CA LEU A 36 8.60 -13.78 -8.72
C LEU A 36 7.39 -13.14 -8.03
N LEU A 37 6.97 -13.65 -6.88
CA LEU A 37 5.86 -13.07 -6.11
C LEU A 37 6.23 -11.70 -5.54
N SER A 38 7.43 -11.56 -4.96
CA SER A 38 7.90 -10.30 -4.41
C SER A 38 8.11 -9.25 -5.51
N SER A 39 8.77 -9.57 -6.62
CA SER A 39 8.97 -8.63 -7.74
C SER A 39 7.68 -8.35 -8.50
N GLY A 40 6.76 -9.32 -8.58
CA GLY A 40 5.38 -9.13 -9.04
C GLY A 40 4.64 -8.08 -8.25
N ALA A 41 4.67 -8.17 -6.92
CA ALA A 41 4.09 -7.16 -6.04
C ALA A 41 4.74 -5.78 -6.25
N VAL A 42 6.08 -5.72 -6.43
CA VAL A 42 6.76 -4.45 -6.77
C VAL A 42 6.26 -3.88 -8.08
N GLY A 43 6.03 -4.70 -9.12
CA GLY A 43 5.52 -4.22 -10.40
C GLY A 43 4.16 -3.52 -10.27
N VAL A 44 3.23 -4.11 -9.49
CA VAL A 44 1.94 -3.51 -9.17
C VAL A 44 2.12 -2.20 -8.40
N LEU A 45 3.04 -2.19 -7.42
CA LEU A 45 3.33 -1.00 -6.62
C LEU A 45 3.92 0.15 -7.43
N VAL A 46 4.76 -0.13 -8.42
CA VAL A 46 5.31 0.90 -9.31
C VAL A 46 4.19 1.57 -10.11
N PHE A 47 3.22 0.79 -10.61
CA PHE A 47 2.03 1.33 -11.24
C PHE A 47 1.21 2.20 -10.26
N LEU A 48 0.94 1.70 -9.06
CA LEU A 48 0.16 2.44 -8.06
C LEU A 48 0.84 3.73 -7.60
N VAL A 49 2.17 3.76 -7.46
CA VAL A 49 2.90 5.00 -7.13
C VAL A 49 2.67 6.06 -8.20
N TRP A 50 2.74 5.66 -9.47
CA TRP A 50 2.46 6.58 -10.58
C TRP A 50 1.05 7.14 -10.47
N ASP A 51 0.04 6.26 -10.37
CA ASP A 51 -1.36 6.64 -10.31
C ASP A 51 -1.69 7.56 -9.13
N VAL A 52 -1.22 7.20 -7.93
CA VAL A 52 -1.42 7.97 -6.70
C VAL A 52 -0.72 9.33 -6.76
N LEU A 53 0.50 9.40 -7.32
CA LEU A 53 1.20 10.68 -7.49
C LEU A 53 0.50 11.57 -8.52
N SER A 54 0.00 10.99 -9.62
CA SER A 54 -0.79 11.70 -10.62
C SER A 54 -2.07 12.28 -10.02
N ALA A 55 -2.82 11.48 -9.25
CA ALA A 55 -4.02 11.92 -8.55
C ALA A 55 -3.72 12.99 -7.47
N ALA A 56 -2.59 12.85 -6.76
CA ALA A 56 -2.14 13.87 -5.79
C ALA A 56 -1.72 15.19 -6.47
N TRP A 57 -1.27 15.13 -7.73
CA TRP A 57 -0.85 16.29 -8.51
C TRP A 57 -2.02 17.00 -9.21
N GLU A 58 -3.12 16.31 -9.49
CA GLU A 58 -4.28 16.86 -10.20
C GLU A 58 -4.81 18.20 -9.61
N PRO A 59 -4.98 18.37 -8.28
CA PRO A 59 -5.43 19.64 -7.72
C PRO A 59 -4.41 20.78 -7.87
N ILE A 60 -3.12 20.45 -7.99
CA ILE A 60 -2.04 21.41 -8.23
C ILE A 60 -2.06 21.83 -9.70
N ASP A 61 -2.20 20.86 -10.61
CA ASP A 61 -2.30 21.11 -12.05
C ASP A 61 -3.50 21.99 -12.39
N ALA A 62 -4.66 21.73 -11.77
CA ALA A 62 -5.85 22.55 -11.91
C ALA A 62 -5.65 24.03 -11.54
N GLU A 63 -4.83 24.33 -10.51
CA GLU A 63 -4.45 25.71 -10.14
C GLU A 63 -3.44 26.33 -11.11
N LEU A 64 -2.58 25.52 -11.73
CA LEU A 64 -1.58 25.98 -12.71
C LEU A 64 -2.23 26.35 -14.05
N THR A 65 -3.23 25.59 -14.49
CA THR A 65 -3.91 25.81 -15.77
C THR A 65 -5.13 26.72 -15.66
N GLY A 66 -5.68 26.88 -14.45
CA GLY A 66 -6.87 27.69 -14.17
C GLY A 66 -6.58 29.15 -13.81
N THR A 67 -7.48 29.75 -13.05
CA THR A 67 -7.24 31.07 -12.45
C THR A 67 -6.23 30.94 -11.32
N LEU A 68 -5.06 31.55 -11.49
CA LEU A 68 -3.94 31.40 -10.57
C LEU A 68 -4.23 32.01 -9.18
N HIS A 69 -4.44 31.16 -8.18
CA HIS A 69 -4.44 31.57 -6.77
C HIS A 69 -3.09 31.23 -6.14
N ALA A 70 -2.12 32.15 -6.24
CA ALA A 70 -0.73 31.90 -5.84
C ALA A 70 -0.57 31.31 -4.43
N GLY A 71 -1.36 31.77 -3.45
CA GLY A 71 -1.35 31.23 -2.09
C GLY A 71 -1.84 29.78 -2.00
N ARG A 72 -2.89 29.42 -2.74
CA ARG A 72 -3.45 28.06 -2.77
C ARG A 72 -2.52 27.11 -3.49
N LEU A 73 -2.00 27.50 -4.65
CA LEU A 73 -0.99 26.74 -5.39
C LEU A 73 0.23 26.45 -4.50
N THR A 74 0.78 27.48 -3.86
CA THR A 74 1.93 27.33 -2.95
C THR A 74 1.60 26.38 -1.79
N GLY A 75 0.42 26.53 -1.19
CA GLY A 75 -0.05 25.67 -0.10
C GLY A 75 -0.17 24.20 -0.50
N LEU A 76 -0.80 23.90 -1.64
CA LEU A 76 -0.95 22.53 -2.15
C LEU A 76 0.40 21.91 -2.53
N SER A 77 1.29 22.67 -3.18
CA SER A 77 2.63 22.20 -3.53
C SER A 77 3.49 21.89 -2.31
N ILE A 78 3.46 22.74 -1.27
CA ILE A 78 4.14 22.46 0.00
C ILE A 78 3.56 21.20 0.64
N LEU A 79 2.24 21.08 0.66
CA LEU A 79 1.54 19.94 1.26
C LEU A 79 1.91 18.63 0.55
N PHE A 80 1.99 18.64 -0.78
CA PHE A 80 2.44 17.50 -1.57
C PHE A 80 3.87 17.08 -1.20
N VAL A 81 4.82 18.02 -1.21
CA VAL A 81 6.24 17.72 -0.89
C VAL A 81 6.38 17.20 0.54
N VAL A 82 5.73 17.87 1.51
CA VAL A 82 5.74 17.45 2.91
C VAL A 82 5.09 16.08 3.05
N GLY A 83 3.93 15.84 2.41
CA GLY A 83 3.24 14.57 2.50
C GLY A 83 4.05 13.40 1.94
N VAL A 84 4.65 13.51 0.74
CA VAL A 84 5.55 12.47 0.20
C VAL A 84 6.73 12.25 1.13
N THR A 85 7.34 13.32 1.63
CA THR A 85 8.51 13.24 2.52
C THR A 85 8.14 12.57 3.84
N THR A 86 7.04 12.98 4.47
CA THR A 86 6.55 12.42 5.72
C THR A 86 6.12 10.97 5.54
N GLY A 87 5.42 10.64 4.45
CA GLY A 87 5.05 9.27 4.09
C GLY A 87 6.26 8.36 4.02
N LEU A 88 7.30 8.76 3.29
CA LEU A 88 8.53 7.98 3.14
C LEU A 88 9.33 7.90 4.46
N LEU A 89 9.63 9.06 5.06
CA LEU A 89 10.54 9.15 6.21
C LEU A 89 9.92 8.66 7.52
N SER A 90 8.59 8.70 7.67
CA SER A 90 7.93 8.15 8.85
C SER A 90 8.12 6.64 8.94
N VAL A 91 8.03 5.92 7.81
CA VAL A 91 8.23 4.47 7.81
C VAL A 91 9.71 4.13 8.00
N VAL A 92 10.63 4.88 7.39
CA VAL A 92 12.08 4.77 7.67
C VAL A 92 12.39 5.02 9.15
N GLY A 93 11.80 6.07 9.73
CA GLY A 93 11.97 6.42 11.13
C GLY A 93 11.46 5.34 12.07
N TYR A 94 10.30 4.76 11.75
CA TYR A 94 9.70 3.66 12.49
C TYR A 94 10.53 2.38 12.40
N GLU A 95 11.03 2.04 11.21
CA GLU A 95 11.94 0.91 11.00
C GLU A 95 13.23 1.09 11.83
N ARG A 96 13.87 2.26 11.77
CA ARG A 96 15.06 2.59 12.57
C ARG A 96 14.79 2.52 14.07
N PHE A 97 13.67 3.05 14.53
CA PHE A 97 13.26 2.99 15.92
C PHE A 97 13.14 1.54 16.40
N LEU A 98 12.52 0.67 15.60
CA LEU A 98 12.40 -0.74 15.92
C LEU A 98 13.73 -1.48 15.82
N HIS A 99 14.59 -1.17 14.84
CA HIS A 99 15.94 -1.72 14.78
C HIS A 99 16.75 -1.37 16.03
N ARG A 100 16.68 -0.12 16.52
CA ARG A 100 17.34 0.28 17.77
C ARG A 100 16.79 -0.45 18.98
N ARG A 101 15.47 -0.55 19.12
CA ARG A 101 14.84 -1.32 20.21
C ARG A 101 15.20 -2.80 20.13
N ARG A 102 15.30 -3.36 18.92
CA ARG A 102 15.73 -4.75 18.71
C ARG A 102 17.21 -4.95 19.00
N ALA A 103 18.09 -4.01 18.65
CA ALA A 103 19.51 -4.12 19.03
C ALA A 103 19.65 -4.16 20.56
N ALA A 104 18.92 -3.29 21.27
CA ALA A 104 18.84 -3.32 22.72
C ALA A 104 18.18 -4.59 23.29
N ALA A 105 17.17 -5.15 22.61
CA ALA A 105 16.50 -6.40 23.02
C ALA A 105 17.21 -7.68 22.53
N SER A 106 18.12 -7.59 21.57
CA SER A 106 18.93 -8.70 21.05
C SER A 106 20.12 -8.96 21.97
N GLU A 107 20.60 -7.94 22.70
CA GLU A 107 21.38 -8.16 23.93
C GLU A 107 20.58 -8.96 24.99
N ALA A 108 19.24 -8.93 24.92
CA ALA A 108 18.32 -9.70 25.76
C ALA A 108 17.69 -10.94 25.06
N GLY A 109 18.17 -11.33 23.87
CA GLY A 109 17.86 -12.63 23.23
C GLY A 109 16.55 -12.77 22.44
N ILE A 110 15.83 -11.71 22.06
CA ILE A 110 14.55 -11.84 21.31
C ILE A 110 14.60 -11.09 19.97
N THR A 111 14.83 -11.81 18.87
CA THR A 111 14.56 -11.35 17.50
C THR A 111 13.56 -12.28 16.80
N SER A 112 12.28 -12.17 17.14
CA SER A 112 11.24 -13.02 16.54
C SER A 112 10.80 -12.49 15.18
N ASN A 113 10.79 -13.36 14.15
CA ASN A 113 10.16 -13.12 12.84
C ASN A 113 8.74 -12.53 12.95
N ARG A 114 8.02 -12.84 14.04
CA ARG A 114 6.70 -12.29 14.37
C ARG A 114 6.72 -10.79 14.59
N SER A 115 7.74 -10.27 15.28
CA SER A 115 7.90 -8.83 15.49
C SER A 115 8.19 -8.10 14.18
N LEU A 116 8.85 -8.76 13.22
CA LEU A 116 9.05 -8.20 11.88
C LEU A 116 7.75 -8.23 11.07
N ALA A 117 6.97 -9.32 11.14
CA ALA A 117 5.66 -9.41 10.49
C ALA A 117 4.67 -8.36 11.03
N VAL A 118 4.65 -8.11 12.35
CA VAL A 118 3.83 -7.04 12.96
C VAL A 118 4.27 -5.65 12.45
N LEU A 119 5.57 -5.40 12.39
CA LEU A 119 6.10 -4.15 11.84
C LEU A 119 5.63 -3.93 10.40
N VAL A 120 5.79 -4.95 9.55
CA VAL A 120 5.37 -4.89 8.15
C VAL A 120 3.86 -4.67 8.06
N ALA A 121 3.05 -5.36 8.86
CA ALA A 121 1.60 -5.15 8.89
C ALA A 121 1.19 -3.73 9.35
N VAL A 122 1.89 -3.14 10.31
CA VAL A 122 1.63 -1.75 10.75
C VAL A 122 2.00 -0.75 9.67
N GLY A 123 3.18 -0.90 9.07
CA GLY A 123 3.58 -0.09 7.92
C GLY A 123 2.56 -0.21 6.79
N ILE A 124 2.04 -1.42 6.59
CA ILE A 124 1.01 -1.67 5.59
C ILE A 124 -0.31 -0.96 5.92
N GLY A 125 -0.75 -1.09 7.17
CA GLY A 125 -1.96 -0.42 7.64
C GLY A 125 -1.94 1.10 7.48
N VAL A 126 -0.78 1.73 7.65
CA VAL A 126 -0.67 3.20 7.48
C VAL A 126 -0.91 3.63 6.03
N HIS A 127 -0.39 2.91 5.04
CA HIS A 127 -0.66 3.27 3.64
C HIS A 127 -2.07 2.84 3.20
N ASN A 128 -2.57 1.73 3.72
CA ASN A 128 -3.93 1.27 3.46
C ASN A 128 -4.99 2.22 4.01
N LEU A 129 -4.68 2.95 5.08
CA LEU A 129 -5.49 4.10 5.50
C LEU A 129 -5.65 5.13 4.38
N ALA A 130 -4.55 5.46 3.70
CA ALA A 130 -4.53 6.46 2.66
C ALA A 130 -5.19 5.95 1.36
N GLU A 131 -5.07 4.66 1.04
CA GLU A 131 -5.87 4.00 -0.01
C GLU A 131 -7.37 4.13 0.26
N GLY A 132 -7.77 3.82 1.50
CA GLY A 132 -9.15 3.98 1.94
C GLY A 132 -9.64 5.42 1.76
N LEU A 133 -8.84 6.39 2.19
CA LEU A 133 -9.15 7.80 2.02
C LEU A 133 -9.40 8.15 0.55
N ALA A 134 -8.55 7.67 -0.37
CA ALA A 134 -8.72 7.87 -1.81
C ALA A 134 -10.05 7.29 -2.31
N ILE A 135 -10.39 6.03 -1.96
CA ILE A 135 -11.69 5.42 -2.30
C ILE A 135 -12.85 6.28 -1.79
N GLY A 136 -12.78 6.71 -0.53
CA GLY A 136 -13.82 7.51 0.12
C GLY A 136 -14.03 8.86 -0.58
N GLN A 137 -12.94 9.59 -0.87
CA GLN A 137 -12.98 10.88 -1.56
C GLN A 137 -13.56 10.75 -2.97
N SER A 138 -13.05 9.80 -3.78
CA SER A 138 -13.52 9.59 -5.15
C SER A 138 -15.01 9.25 -5.17
N ALA A 139 -15.47 8.40 -4.24
CA ALA A 139 -16.89 8.08 -4.11
C ALA A 139 -17.75 9.26 -3.65
N ALA A 140 -17.26 10.10 -2.73
CA ALA A 140 -17.95 11.30 -2.26
C ALA A 140 -18.02 12.40 -3.34
N ALA A 141 -16.99 12.52 -4.17
CA ALA A 141 -16.96 13.42 -5.32
C ALA A 141 -17.84 12.95 -6.50
N GLY A 142 -18.44 11.76 -6.41
CA GLY A 142 -19.23 11.17 -7.50
C GLY A 142 -18.38 10.57 -8.63
N ALA A 143 -17.05 10.53 -8.49
CA ALA A 143 -16.12 9.90 -9.41
C ALA A 143 -16.13 8.37 -9.25
N LEU A 144 -17.27 7.75 -9.58
CA LEU A 144 -17.51 6.31 -9.38
C LEU A 144 -16.56 5.44 -10.19
N GLY A 145 -16.16 5.92 -11.37
CA GLY A 145 -15.14 5.30 -12.19
C GLY A 145 -13.82 5.13 -11.45
N LEU A 146 -13.21 6.26 -11.11
CA LEU A 146 -11.98 6.32 -10.32
C LEU A 146 -12.08 5.53 -9.01
N ALA A 147 -13.19 5.66 -8.26
CA ALA A 147 -13.39 4.89 -7.03
C ALA A 147 -13.36 3.36 -7.29
N THR A 148 -13.91 2.90 -8.42
CA THR A 148 -13.88 1.49 -8.82
C THR A 148 -12.48 1.05 -9.23
N VAL A 149 -11.72 1.90 -9.94
CA VAL A 149 -10.31 1.61 -10.34
C VAL A 149 -9.49 1.38 -9.08
N LEU A 150 -9.58 2.34 -8.15
CA LEU A 150 -8.87 2.31 -6.89
C LEU A 150 -9.24 1.07 -6.08
N VAL A 151 -10.52 0.73 -5.95
CA VAL A 151 -10.95 -0.47 -5.21
C VAL A 151 -10.37 -1.75 -5.82
N ILE A 152 -10.40 -1.91 -7.15
CA ILE A 152 -9.89 -3.13 -7.79
C ILE A 152 -8.36 -3.17 -7.73
N GLY A 153 -7.67 -2.06 -8.05
CA GLY A 153 -6.22 -1.94 -7.98
C GLY A 153 -5.69 -2.19 -6.57
N PHE A 154 -6.29 -1.55 -5.57
CA PHE A 154 -5.96 -1.76 -4.16
C PHE A 154 -6.33 -3.16 -3.69
N ALA A 155 -7.44 -3.76 -4.14
CA ALA A 155 -7.77 -5.15 -3.80
C ALA A 155 -6.72 -6.14 -4.34
N LEU A 156 -6.28 -5.98 -5.59
CA LEU A 156 -5.24 -6.83 -6.18
C LEU A 156 -3.91 -6.62 -5.47
N HIS A 157 -3.56 -5.36 -5.16
CA HIS A 157 -2.36 -5.04 -4.43
C HIS A 157 -2.39 -5.58 -3.00
N ASN A 158 -3.43 -5.31 -2.22
CA ASN A 158 -3.63 -5.80 -0.85
C ASN A 158 -3.50 -7.32 -0.78
N ALA A 159 -4.05 -8.06 -1.74
CA ALA A 159 -3.85 -9.51 -1.83
C ALA A 159 -2.35 -9.90 -1.90
N THR A 160 -1.53 -9.14 -2.62
CA THR A 160 -0.07 -9.34 -2.68
C THR A 160 0.67 -8.87 -1.42
N GLU A 161 0.15 -7.88 -0.70
CA GLU A 161 0.74 -7.40 0.55
C GLU A 161 0.64 -8.40 1.69
N GLY A 162 -0.42 -9.21 1.69
CA GLY A 162 -0.54 -10.36 2.59
C GLY A 162 0.70 -11.26 2.50
N PHE A 163 1.33 -11.38 1.33
CA PHE A 163 2.62 -12.08 1.18
C PHE A 163 3.76 -11.33 1.85
N GLY A 164 3.84 -10.01 1.70
CA GLY A 164 4.84 -9.16 2.35
C GLY A 164 4.79 -9.27 3.89
N ILE A 165 3.58 -9.23 4.46
CA ILE A 165 3.34 -9.39 5.90
C ILE A 165 3.89 -10.72 6.41
N VAL A 166 3.64 -11.81 5.68
CA VAL A 166 3.99 -13.16 6.13
C VAL A 166 5.34 -13.65 5.62
N ALA A 167 6.02 -12.90 4.75
CA ALA A 167 7.34 -13.25 4.24
C ALA A 167 8.38 -13.49 5.35
N PRO A 168 8.44 -12.69 6.44
CA PRO A 168 9.29 -13.00 7.59
C PRO A 168 8.97 -14.33 8.29
N LEU A 169 7.71 -14.78 8.21
CA LEU A 169 7.21 -16.00 8.88
C LEU A 169 7.40 -17.26 8.01
N ALA A 170 7.65 -17.08 6.71
CA ALA A 170 7.77 -18.17 5.78
C ALA A 170 9.01 -19.02 6.09
N GLY A 171 8.81 -20.33 6.33
CA GLY A 171 9.88 -21.25 6.70
C GLY A 171 10.29 -21.21 8.18
N ASP A 172 9.57 -20.45 9.03
CA ASP A 172 9.78 -20.48 10.47
C ASP A 172 9.45 -21.88 11.04
N PRO A 173 10.32 -22.48 11.89
CA PRO A 173 10.05 -23.76 12.54
C PRO A 173 8.72 -23.76 13.31
N HIS A 174 8.35 -22.61 13.89
CA HIS A 174 7.12 -22.42 14.65
C HIS A 174 6.05 -21.74 13.81
N ARG A 175 5.30 -22.56 13.07
CA ARG A 175 4.17 -22.12 12.23
C ARG A 175 3.26 -21.10 12.95
N PRO A 176 3.00 -19.92 12.35
CA PRO A 176 2.12 -18.91 12.94
C PRO A 176 0.68 -19.42 13.03
N THR A 177 -0.03 -19.11 14.11
CA THR A 177 -1.44 -19.49 14.27
C THR A 177 -2.32 -18.67 13.33
N TRP A 178 -3.48 -19.22 12.93
CA TRP A 178 -4.46 -18.47 12.12
C TRP A 178 -4.93 -17.20 12.82
N ARG A 179 -5.09 -17.21 14.15
CA ARG A 179 -5.40 -16.02 14.94
C ARG A 179 -4.35 -14.92 14.78
N PHE A 180 -3.07 -15.28 14.83
CA PHE A 180 -1.99 -14.31 14.62
C PHE A 180 -1.99 -13.76 13.20
N LEU A 181 -2.17 -14.62 12.19
CA LEU A 181 -2.25 -14.19 10.79
C LEU A 181 -3.42 -13.25 10.56
N LEU A 182 -4.63 -13.59 11.04
CA LEU A 182 -5.81 -12.73 10.91
C LEU A 182 -5.64 -11.41 11.66
N LEU A 183 -4.91 -11.38 12.79
CA LEU A 183 -4.57 -10.13 13.48
C LEU A 183 -3.66 -9.26 12.60
N LEU A 184 -2.65 -9.84 11.95
CA LEU A 184 -1.80 -9.10 11.01
C LEU A 184 -2.60 -8.58 9.81
N GLY A 185 -3.50 -9.41 9.26
CA GLY A 185 -4.42 -9.00 8.20
C GLY A 185 -5.35 -7.88 8.65
N ALA A 186 -5.83 -7.90 9.88
CA ALA A 186 -6.65 -6.83 10.43
C ALA A 186 -5.85 -5.53 10.59
N ILE A 187 -4.62 -5.61 11.11
CA ILE A 187 -3.73 -4.43 11.26
C ILE A 187 -3.43 -3.81 9.89
N GLY A 188 -3.18 -4.64 8.87
CA GLY A 188 -2.91 -4.17 7.52
C GLY A 188 -4.15 -3.69 6.75
N GLY A 189 -5.28 -4.40 6.82
CA GLY A 189 -6.44 -4.17 5.95
C GLY A 189 -7.60 -3.35 6.55
N VAL A 190 -7.83 -3.38 7.87
CA VAL A 190 -8.89 -2.56 8.50
C VAL A 190 -8.69 -1.06 8.27
N PRO A 191 -7.45 -0.52 8.26
CA PRO A 191 -7.25 0.88 7.94
C PRO A 191 -7.85 1.32 6.60
N THR A 192 -7.96 0.47 5.57
CA THR A 192 -8.65 0.80 4.32
C THR A 192 -10.12 1.14 4.55
N PHE A 193 -10.82 0.36 5.38
CA PHE A 193 -12.20 0.67 5.75
C PHE A 193 -12.30 1.99 6.52
N VAL A 194 -11.42 2.21 7.51
CA VAL A 194 -11.40 3.44 8.31
C VAL A 194 -11.11 4.66 7.44
N GLY A 195 -10.13 4.55 6.55
CA GLY A 195 -9.78 5.59 5.60
C GLY A 195 -10.93 5.90 4.66
N THR A 196 -11.63 4.87 4.18
CA THR A 196 -12.83 5.03 3.33
C THR A 196 -13.93 5.78 4.04
N ALA A 197 -14.16 5.51 5.32
CA ALA A 197 -15.14 6.24 6.12
C ALA A 197 -14.78 7.73 6.24
N ILE A 198 -13.53 8.02 6.61
CA ILE A 198 -13.03 9.39 6.76
C ILE A 198 -13.06 10.12 5.41
N GLY A 199 -12.62 9.43 4.35
CA GLY A 199 -12.55 9.97 3.00
C GLY A 199 -13.93 10.27 2.43
N TRP A 200 -14.94 9.46 2.74
CA TRP A 200 -16.29 9.78 2.29
C TRP A 200 -16.89 10.96 3.07
N ALA A 201 -16.62 11.04 4.37
CA ALA A 201 -17.18 12.08 5.25
C ALA A 201 -16.55 13.48 5.02
N TYR A 202 -15.28 13.56 4.60
CA TYR A 202 -14.53 14.82 4.56
C TYR A 202 -13.85 15.07 3.21
N SER A 203 -14.60 15.48 2.18
CA SER A 203 -14.04 15.76 0.85
C SER A 203 -13.36 17.13 0.74
N SER A 204 -12.04 17.17 0.52
CA SER A 204 -11.34 18.41 0.16
C SER A 204 -10.07 18.16 -0.66
N SER A 205 -9.71 19.11 -1.53
CA SER A 205 -8.46 19.04 -2.31
C SER A 205 -7.22 19.03 -1.40
N VAL A 206 -7.26 19.74 -0.28
CA VAL A 206 -6.17 19.76 0.71
C VAL A 206 -5.98 18.37 1.33
N LEU A 207 -7.07 17.72 1.77
CA LEU A 207 -7.01 16.38 2.35
C LEU A 207 -6.60 15.34 1.29
N SER A 208 -7.10 15.47 0.06
CA SER A 208 -6.71 14.61 -1.05
C SER A 208 -5.20 14.69 -1.31
N VAL A 209 -4.65 15.90 -1.50
CA VAL A 209 -3.21 16.10 -1.70
C VAL A 209 -2.41 15.55 -0.52
N LEU A 210 -2.78 15.88 0.72
CA LEU A 210 -2.09 15.41 1.92
C LEU A 210 -2.04 13.88 2.02
N PHE A 211 -3.17 13.21 1.84
CA PHE A 211 -3.25 11.77 2.05
C PHE A 211 -2.68 10.97 0.89
N LEU A 212 -2.94 11.39 -0.36
CA LEU A 212 -2.37 10.73 -1.54
C LEU A 212 -0.84 10.88 -1.57
N SER A 213 -0.32 12.07 -1.23
CA SER A 213 1.14 12.25 -1.14
C SER A 213 1.77 11.43 -0.01
N LEU A 214 1.12 11.35 1.16
CA LEU A 214 1.54 10.46 2.26
C LEU A 214 1.54 8.99 1.83
N ALA A 215 0.50 8.54 1.13
CA ALA A 215 0.40 7.20 0.55
C ALA A 215 1.57 6.93 -0.40
N ALA A 216 1.78 7.79 -1.39
CA ALA A 216 2.85 7.66 -2.36
C ALA A 216 4.23 7.55 -1.69
N GLY A 217 4.50 8.41 -0.70
CA GLY A 217 5.73 8.34 0.08
C GLY A 217 5.92 7.00 0.79
N SER A 218 4.87 6.47 1.43
CA SER A 218 4.94 5.18 2.11
C SER A 218 5.11 3.99 1.14
N ILE A 219 4.47 4.02 -0.03
CA ILE A 219 4.60 2.98 -1.05
C ILE A 219 6.03 2.93 -1.60
N LEU A 220 6.67 4.09 -1.84
CA LEU A 220 8.07 4.16 -2.28
C LEU A 220 9.00 3.40 -1.32
N TYR A 221 8.76 3.49 0.00
CA TYR A 221 9.54 2.74 0.98
C TYR A 221 9.28 1.23 0.91
N VAL A 222 8.04 0.80 0.68
CA VAL A 222 7.69 -0.61 0.51
C VAL A 222 8.37 -1.20 -0.73
N ILE A 223 8.39 -0.46 -1.85
CA ILE A 223 9.10 -0.84 -3.08
C ILE A 223 10.59 -1.10 -2.78
N ILE A 224 11.26 -0.19 -2.06
CA ILE A 224 12.67 -0.33 -1.68
C ILE A 224 12.89 -1.63 -0.90
N GLN A 225 12.04 -1.93 0.08
CA GLN A 225 12.15 -3.15 0.89
C GLN A 225 11.96 -4.43 0.08
N LEU A 226 10.91 -4.49 -0.75
CA LEU A 226 10.61 -5.69 -1.53
C LEU A 226 11.67 -5.96 -2.61
N LEU A 227 12.22 -4.92 -3.24
CA LEU A 227 13.37 -5.06 -4.14
C LEU A 227 14.61 -5.55 -3.39
N ALA A 228 14.88 -5.02 -2.19
CA ALA A 228 16.01 -5.48 -1.37
C ALA A 228 15.86 -6.95 -0.97
N ILE A 229 14.64 -7.42 -0.68
CA ILE A 229 14.35 -8.83 -0.38
C ILE A 229 14.55 -9.70 -1.63
N ALA A 230 13.95 -9.32 -2.76
CA ALA A 230 14.03 -10.08 -4.01
C ALA A 230 15.48 -10.16 -4.53
N GLY A 231 16.26 -9.09 -4.37
CA GLY A 231 17.65 -9.00 -4.79
C GLY A 231 18.60 -9.97 -4.07
N ARG A 232 18.25 -10.45 -2.86
CA ARG A 232 19.08 -11.42 -2.11
C ARG A 232 19.27 -12.76 -2.83
N ALA A 233 18.36 -13.09 -3.74
CA ALA A 233 18.45 -14.33 -4.51
C ALA A 233 19.46 -14.25 -5.68
N HIS A 234 19.98 -13.06 -6.00
CA HIS A 234 20.88 -12.82 -7.15
C HIS A 234 20.32 -13.34 -8.49
N ARG A 235 18.99 -13.30 -8.65
CA ARG A 235 18.24 -13.73 -9.84
C ARG A 235 17.56 -12.54 -10.51
N ASN A 236 18.37 -11.66 -11.09
CA ASN A 236 17.89 -10.42 -11.72
C ASN A 236 16.92 -10.69 -12.87
N ASP A 237 17.05 -11.83 -13.54
CA ASP A 237 16.10 -12.35 -14.53
C ASP A 237 14.69 -12.47 -13.97
N LEU A 238 14.54 -13.17 -12.84
CA LEU A 238 13.24 -13.37 -12.19
C LEU A 238 12.70 -12.08 -11.57
N VAL A 239 13.58 -11.20 -11.07
CA VAL A 239 13.18 -9.88 -10.61
C VAL A 239 12.56 -9.08 -11.76
N ALA A 240 13.22 -9.03 -12.91
CA ALA A 240 12.72 -8.32 -14.09
C ALA A 240 11.39 -8.90 -14.61
N TYR A 241 11.27 -10.23 -14.69
CA TYR A 241 10.02 -10.87 -15.12
C TYR A 241 8.85 -10.57 -14.18
N GLY A 242 9.05 -10.71 -12.87
CA GLY A 242 7.98 -10.38 -11.93
C GLY A 242 7.59 -8.91 -11.98
N LEU A 243 8.57 -8.00 -12.05
CA LEU A 243 8.31 -6.55 -12.21
C LEU A 243 7.41 -6.26 -13.43
N LEU A 244 7.73 -6.83 -14.60
CA LEU A 244 6.92 -6.65 -15.81
C LEU A 244 5.51 -7.23 -15.67
N VAL A 245 5.40 -8.44 -15.11
CA VAL A 245 4.10 -9.09 -14.89
C VAL A 245 3.22 -8.23 -13.97
N GLY A 246 3.79 -7.73 -12.86
CA GLY A 246 3.06 -6.87 -11.94
C GLY A 246 2.67 -5.52 -12.55
N LEU A 247 3.59 -4.88 -13.29
CA LEU A 247 3.34 -3.59 -13.94
C LEU A 247 2.22 -3.70 -14.97
N PHE A 248 2.25 -4.72 -15.83
CA PHE A 248 1.19 -4.96 -16.81
C PHE A 248 -0.12 -5.40 -16.17
N ALA A 249 -0.09 -6.11 -15.04
CA ALA A 249 -1.31 -6.38 -14.28
C ALA A 249 -1.95 -5.08 -13.77
N GLY A 250 -1.15 -4.10 -13.34
CA GLY A 250 -1.62 -2.76 -12.99
C GLY A 250 -2.32 -2.06 -14.15
N PHE A 251 -1.65 -1.93 -15.30
CA PHE A 251 -2.26 -1.33 -16.50
C PHE A 251 -3.49 -2.10 -17.02
N ALA A 252 -3.48 -3.43 -16.98
CA ALA A 252 -4.62 -4.22 -17.39
C ALA A 252 -5.83 -3.97 -16.48
N THR A 253 -5.59 -3.78 -15.19
CA THR A 253 -6.63 -3.44 -14.21
C THR A 253 -7.24 -2.07 -14.50
N ASP A 254 -6.39 -1.06 -14.74
CA ASP A 254 -6.81 0.28 -15.11
C ASP A 254 -7.66 0.28 -16.40
N ALA A 255 -7.18 -0.39 -17.46
CA ALA A 255 -7.90 -0.52 -18.72
C ALA A 255 -9.26 -1.22 -18.57
N ILE A 256 -9.35 -2.30 -17.79
CA ILE A 256 -10.62 -2.98 -17.49
C ILE A 256 -11.61 -2.02 -16.85
N VAL A 257 -11.13 -1.17 -15.94
CA VAL A 257 -12.00 -0.24 -15.24
C VAL A 257 -12.43 0.91 -16.16
N THR A 258 -11.54 1.47 -16.97
CA THR A 258 -11.91 2.45 -18.01
C THR A 258 -12.99 1.89 -18.94
N LEU A 259 -12.85 0.65 -19.39
CA LEU A 259 -13.86 -0.03 -20.20
C LEU A 259 -15.19 -0.27 -19.47
N GLY A 260 -15.14 -0.36 -18.14
CA GLY A 260 -16.31 -0.46 -17.25
C GLY A 260 -17.10 0.84 -17.10
N GLY A 261 -16.69 1.94 -17.75
CA GLY A 261 -17.38 3.24 -17.73
C GLY A 261 -16.85 4.20 -16.68
N ALA A 262 -15.56 4.07 -16.33
CA ALA A 262 -14.87 4.95 -15.40
C ALA A 262 -14.36 6.24 -16.03
#